data_AF-A0AAW7PU07-F1
#
_entry.id   AF-A0AAW7PU07-F1
#
_cell.length_a   1.000
_cell.length_b   1.000
_cell.length_c   1.000
_cell.angle_alpha   90.00
_cell.angle_beta   90.00
_cell.angle_gamma   90.00
#
_symmetry.space_group_name_H-M   'P 1'
#
loop_
_entity.id
_entity.type
_entity.pdbx_description
1 polymer ?
#
loop_
_entity_poly.entity_id
_entity_poly.type
_entity_poly.pdbx_seq_one_letter_code
_entity_poly.pdbx_strand_id
1 'polypeptide(L)' 'MFDLYFSTKTKKNGTGLGLYISKTIINRHFKGEIKASNVDNGLEITISLPKTNI' A
#
# COMPACT_ATOMS: atom_id res chain seq x y z
N MET A 1 -4.08 -7.96 1.05
CA MET A 1 -4.10 -6.84 0.06
C MET A 1 -2.69 -6.40 -0.33
N PHE A 2 -1.80 -6.12 0.63
CA PHE A 2 -0.42 -5.69 0.35
C PHE A 2 0.56 -6.88 0.24
N ASP A 3 0.04 -8.06 -0.08
CA ASP A 3 0.81 -9.30 -0.13
C ASP A 3 1.37 -9.46 -1.54
N LEU A 4 2.56 -10.05 -1.64
CA LEU A 4 3.23 -10.25 -2.92
C LEU A 4 2.34 -11.07 -3.86
N TYR A 5 2.18 -10.62 -5.10
CA TYR A 5 1.34 -11.23 -6.14
C TYR A 5 -0.17 -11.25 -5.86
N PHE A 6 -0.64 -10.58 -4.80
CA PHE A 6 -2.07 -10.46 -4.56
C PHE A 6 -2.74 -9.54 -5.59
N SER A 7 -3.69 -10.08 -6.35
CA SER A 7 -4.42 -9.36 -7.39
C SER A 7 -5.80 -9.96 -7.60
N THR A 8 -6.84 -9.13 -7.64
CA THR A 8 -8.20 -9.53 -8.06
C THR A 8 -8.38 -9.40 -9.58
N LYS A 9 -7.36 -8.90 -10.29
CA LYS A 9 -7.35 -8.67 -11.75
C LYS A 9 -6.51 -9.73 -12.47
N THR A 10 -6.49 -10.96 -11.99
CA THR A 10 -5.68 -12.07 -12.54
C THR A 10 -5.95 -12.30 -14.03
N LYS A 11 -7.20 -12.12 -14.47
CA LYS A 11 -7.60 -12.21 -15.90
C LYS A 11 -7.16 -11.04 -16.78
N LYS A 12 -6.68 -9.93 -16.19
CA LYS A 12 -6.25 -8.71 -16.90
C LYS A 12 -4.73 -8.49 -16.82
N ASN A 13 -3.94 -9.56 -16.63
CA ASN A 13 -2.48 -9.52 -16.47
C ASN A 13 -2.00 -8.60 -15.32
N GLY A 14 -2.82 -8.39 -14.29
CA GLY A 14 -2.41 -7.61 -13.12
C GLY A 14 -1.46 -8.41 -12.24
N THR A 15 -0.18 -8.03 -12.19
CA THR A 15 0.91 -8.75 -11.50
C THR A 15 0.76 -8.80 -9.97
N GLY A 16 -0.07 -7.94 -9.37
CA GLY A 16 -0.24 -7.87 -7.91
C GLY A 16 0.99 -7.35 -7.16
N LEU A 17 1.92 -6.68 -7.85
CA LEU A 17 3.17 -6.21 -7.24
C LEU A 17 3.08 -4.78 -6.70
N GLY A 18 2.25 -3.92 -7.30
CA GLY A 18 2.26 -2.47 -7.02
C GLY A 18 2.06 -2.13 -5.54
N LEU A 19 1.01 -2.67 -4.90
CA LEU A 19 0.73 -2.42 -3.49
C LEU A 19 1.83 -2.96 -2.57
N TYR A 20 2.38 -4.14 -2.88
CA TYR A 20 3.50 -4.70 -2.14
C TYR A 20 4.74 -3.79 -2.21
N ILE A 21 5.07 -3.28 -3.40
CA ILE A 21 6.19 -2.35 -3.61
C ILE A 21 5.95 -1.08 -2.79
N SER A 22 4.76 -0.48 -2.85
CA SER A 22 4.41 0.71 -2.06
C SER A 22 4.59 0.48 -0.56
N LYS A 23 4.07 -0.62 -0.01
CA LYS A 23 4.24 -0.98 1.41
C LYS A 23 5.71 -1.16 1.78
N THR A 24 6.50 -1.78 0.89
CA THR A 24 7.92 -1.97 1.11
C THR A 24 8.68 -0.64 1.17
N ILE A 25 8.42 0.26 0.23
CA ILE A 25 9.03 1.60 0.19
C ILE A 25 8.71 2.37 1.47
N ILE A 26 7.42 2.49 1.80
CA ILE A 26 6.95 3.27 2.94
C ILE A 26 7.50 2.72 4.26
N ASN A 27 7.40 1.40 4.48
CA ASN A 27 7.81 0.81 5.75
C ASN A 27 9.34 0.72 5.87
N ARG A 28 10.06 0.30 4.83
CA ARG A 28 11.51 0.02 4.93
C ARG A 28 12.38 1.25 4.71
N HIS A 29 12.01 2.13 3.79
CA HIS A 29 12.85 3.26 3.43
C HIS A 29 12.46 4.54 4.18
N PHE A 30 11.17 4.74 4.44
CA PHE A 30 10.68 5.94 5.12
C PHE A 30 10.31 5.72 6.59
N LYS A 31 10.41 4.48 7.10
CA LYS A 31 9.97 4.10 8.45
C LYS A 31 8.52 4.55 8.74
N GLY A 32 7.72 4.67 7.68
CA GLY A 32 6.33 5.07 7.74
C GLY A 32 5.41 3.86 7.81
N GLU A 33 4.12 4.16 7.71
CA GLU A 33 3.05 3.17 7.71
C GLU A 33 2.10 3.43 6.54
N ILE A 34 1.64 2.35 5.90
CA ILE A 34 0.53 2.39 4.94
C ILE A 34 -0.63 1.53 5.47
N LYS A 35 -1.82 2.12 5.47
CA LYS A 35 -3.08 1.47 5.85
C LYS A 35 -4.09 1.61 4.73
N ALA A 36 -5.04 0.70 4.71
CA ALA A 36 -6.17 0.76 3.80
C ALA A 36 -7.45 0.42 4.55
N SER A 37 -8.48 1.24 4.33
CA SER A 37 -9.77 1.18 5.00
C SER A 37 -10.87 1.26 3.95
N ASN A 38 -11.92 0.45 4.12
CA ASN A 38 -13.14 0.65 3.35
C ASN A 38 -13.89 1.86 3.92
N VAL A 39 -14.38 2.72 3.04
CA VAL A 39 -15.24 3.87 3.35
C VAL A 39 -16.53 3.76 2.54
N ASP A 40 -17.58 4.50 2.91
CA ASP A 40 -18.94 4.31 2.38
C ASP A 40 -19.02 4.14 0.85
N ASN A 41 -18.21 4.87 0.09
CA ASN A 41 -18.18 4.83 -1.37
C ASN A 41 -16.82 4.44 -1.96
N GLY A 42 -15.99 3.68 -1.26
CA GLY A 42 -14.77 3.17 -1.86
C GLY A 42 -13.68 2.74 -0.88
N LEU A 43 -12.45 2.99 -1.30
CA LEU A 43 -11.23 2.62 -0.60
C LEU A 43 -10.45 3.88 -0.24
N GLU A 44 -10.12 4.02 1.03
CA GLU A 44 -9.16 5.00 1.48
C GLU A 44 -7.81 4.31 1.73
N ILE A 45 -6.72 4.96 1.28
CA ILE A 45 -5.35 4.55 1.59
C ILE A 45 -4.67 5.69 2.33
N THR A 46 -4.25 5.43 3.57
CA THR A 46 -3.57 6.41 4.40
C THR A 46 -2.08 6.07 4.48
N ILE A 47 -1.22 7.07 4.25
CA ILE A 47 0.23 6.97 4.41
C ILE A 47 0.64 7.91 5.54
N SER A 48 1.28 7.38 6.58
CA SER A 48 1.81 8.14 7.71
C SER A 48 3.32 8.07 7.73
N LEU A 49 4.00 9.22 7.75
CA LEU A 49 5.46 9.31 7.79
C LEU A 49 5.92 9.96 9.09
N PRO A 50 7.04 9.52 9.69
CA PRO A 50 7.63 10.20 10.84
C PRO A 50 7.97 11.64 10.47
N LYS A 51 7.62 12.59 11.35
CA LYS A 51 8.09 13.96 11.21
C LYS A 51 9.57 14.00 11.58
N THR A 52 10.40 14.49 10.67
CA THR A 52 11.78 14.84 11.02
C THR A 52 11.73 16.05 11.94
N ASN A 53 12.22 15.89 13.18
CA ASN A 53 12.55 17.04 14.01
C ASN A 53 13.85 17.62 13.46
N ILE A 54 13.74 18.71 12.72
CA ILE A 54 14.86 19.59 12.34
C ILE A 54 15.10 20.54 13.50
#